data_AF-A0A517YSR5-F1
#
_entry.id   AF-A0A517YSR5-F1
#
_cell.length_a   1.000
_cell.length_b   1.000
_cell.length_c   1.000
_cell.angle_alpha   90.00
_cell.angle_beta   90.00
_cell.angle_gamma   90.00
#
_symmetry.space_group_name_H-M   'P 1'
#
loop_
_entity.id
_entity.type
_entity.pdbx_description
1 polymer ?
#
loop_
_entity_poly.entity_id
_entity_poly.type
_entity_poly.pdbx_seq_one_letter_code
_entity_poly.pdbx_strand_id
1 'polypeptide(L)'
;MITNYTRFGRGLLICGVLGMVSIGTARGDSLGHLNDEFEDGSKLGDWTQNDVAEGWASHWETWDIDGSNAGKMTVMPYSSSWFGEYVSGLAYKKVSGDFAITTEVSVTNRAGDGLPTAAFSLAGLMIRKGRPEMEAGGPDAWTPGGENYLFLALGYASAGFGGPGQPAPGPGPHFERKSTTNSSSSLVATQNEATTAQLQIARVGDSVILMYKRPQDTEWQVHWRYDRPDMAGELQVGMHAYTNWPEASSVPAFEQNTTTNDGPGFNPDLIAQYEYARFARVELPDELVGVDLVGDATDEQLLSFLGESLSQPVPEPSAVALMGMGAWMCIGRRNRRRME
;
A
#
# COMPACT_ATOMS: atom_id res chain seq x y z
N MET A 1 68.35 -53.12 33.64
CA MET A 1 69.13 -51.88 33.69
C MET A 1 68.28 -50.80 33.02
N ILE A 2 68.10 -49.68 33.71
CA ILE A 2 67.15 -48.58 33.47
C ILE A 2 67.50 -47.82 32.18
N THR A 3 66.52 -47.46 31.32
CA THR A 3 66.23 -46.05 30.93
C THR A 3 65.00 -45.88 30.00
N ASN A 4 64.35 -44.73 30.19
CA ASN A 4 63.09 -44.20 29.66
C ASN A 4 63.25 -43.41 28.32
N TYR A 5 62.11 -42.85 27.86
CA TYR A 5 61.90 -41.65 27.00
C TYR A 5 61.69 -41.91 25.48
N THR A 6 60.76 -41.31 24.72
CA THR A 6 59.74 -40.24 24.91
C THR A 6 58.70 -40.34 23.77
N ARG A 7 57.45 -39.94 24.03
CA ARG A 7 56.41 -39.69 23.00
C ARG A 7 56.58 -38.28 22.41
N PHE A 8 56.43 -38.15 21.08
CA PHE A 8 56.20 -36.86 20.40
C PHE A 8 54.82 -36.89 19.73
N GLY A 9 53.92 -36.01 20.20
CA GLY A 9 52.64 -35.74 19.57
C GLY A 9 52.79 -34.72 18.44
N ARG A 10 52.11 -34.97 17.31
CA ARG A 10 51.95 -33.99 16.23
C ARG A 10 50.67 -33.21 16.46
N GLY A 11 50.82 -31.92 16.74
CA GLY A 11 49.72 -30.95 16.74
C GLY A 11 49.31 -30.61 15.30
N LEU A 12 48.04 -30.77 15.00
CA LEU A 12 47.39 -30.34 13.76
C LEU A 12 46.98 -28.88 13.94
N LEU A 13 47.59 -27.96 13.19
CA LEU A 13 47.23 -26.54 13.16
C LEU A 13 46.02 -26.38 12.21
N ILE A 14 44.83 -26.11 12.75
CA ILE A 14 43.65 -25.73 11.96
C ILE A 14 43.71 -24.22 11.74
N CYS A 15 44.07 -23.81 10.53
CA CYS A 15 43.95 -22.42 10.07
C CYS A 15 42.47 -22.12 9.83
N GLY A 16 41.84 -21.44 10.80
CA GLY A 16 40.50 -20.89 10.62
C GLY A 16 40.54 -19.73 9.63
N VAL A 17 39.93 -19.90 8.46
CA VAL A 17 39.61 -18.80 7.56
C VAL A 17 38.46 -18.03 8.21
N LEU A 18 38.77 -16.88 8.80
CA LEU A 18 37.76 -15.89 9.16
C LEU A 18 37.17 -15.34 7.86
N GLY A 19 36.00 -15.85 7.48
CA GLY A 19 35.19 -15.19 6.48
C GLY A 19 34.78 -13.82 7.02
N MET A 20 35.24 -12.75 6.39
CA MET A 20 34.63 -11.43 6.58
C MET A 20 33.19 -11.53 6.08
N VAL A 21 32.25 -11.64 7.02
CA VAL A 21 30.86 -11.32 6.76
C VAL A 21 30.85 -9.82 6.48
N SER A 22 30.73 -9.44 5.21
CA SER A 22 30.32 -8.09 4.85
C SER A 22 28.92 -7.91 5.41
N ILE A 23 28.83 -7.20 6.53
CA ILE A 23 27.58 -6.61 6.97
C ILE A 23 27.32 -5.50 5.96
N GLY A 24 26.56 -5.83 4.91
CA GLY A 24 25.94 -4.83 4.07
C GLY A 24 25.24 -3.86 5.01
N THR A 25 25.64 -2.60 4.97
CA THR A 25 24.88 -1.55 5.64
C THR A 25 23.53 -1.55 4.95
N ALA A 26 22.53 -2.14 5.60
CA ALA A 26 21.14 -1.93 5.23
C ALA A 26 20.97 -0.41 5.20
N ARG A 27 20.94 0.16 3.99
CA ARG A 27 20.63 1.56 3.81
C ARG A 27 19.16 1.64 4.18
N GLY A 28 18.94 1.93 5.46
CA GLY A 28 17.72 1.61 6.18
C GLY A 28 16.50 2.02 5.38
N ASP A 29 15.53 1.12 5.32
CA ASP A 29 14.23 1.34 4.71
C ASP A 29 13.64 2.66 5.20
N SER A 30 13.92 3.72 4.43
CA SER A 30 13.61 5.09 4.85
C SER A 30 12.12 5.35 4.90
N LEU A 31 11.28 4.42 4.41
CA LEU A 31 9.83 4.57 4.35
C LEU A 31 9.11 3.76 5.43
N GLY A 32 9.78 2.93 6.22
CA GLY A 32 9.13 2.14 7.26
C GLY A 32 8.38 2.96 8.32
N HIS A 33 8.74 4.24 8.51
CA HIS A 33 8.00 5.18 9.38
C HIS A 33 6.61 5.57 8.82
N LEU A 34 6.34 5.29 7.55
CA LEU A 34 5.04 5.45 6.91
C LEU A 34 4.17 4.21 7.07
N ASN A 35 4.69 3.11 7.59
CA ASN A 35 3.93 1.86 7.73
C ASN A 35 2.83 2.00 8.77
N ASP A 36 1.76 1.27 8.55
CA ASP A 36 0.65 1.18 9.48
C ASP A 36 0.05 -0.23 9.43
N GLU A 37 -0.01 -0.91 10.57
CA GLU A 37 -0.64 -2.23 10.72
C GLU A 37 -2.10 -2.08 11.20
N PHE A 38 -2.60 -0.84 11.31
CA PHE A 38 -4.00 -0.52 11.63
C PHE A 38 -4.52 -1.10 12.97
N GLU A 39 -3.63 -1.40 13.90
CA GLU A 39 -3.93 -1.84 15.28
C GLU A 39 -4.11 -0.68 16.27
N ASP A 40 -3.99 0.57 15.81
CA ASP A 40 -4.07 1.76 16.66
C ASP A 40 -4.93 2.85 16.01
N GLY A 41 -6.18 2.97 16.46
CA GLY A 41 -7.12 3.97 15.97
C GLY A 41 -6.67 5.42 16.13
N SER A 42 -5.67 5.70 16.99
CA SER A 42 -5.10 7.04 17.12
C SER A 42 -4.29 7.48 15.90
N LYS A 43 -3.86 6.52 15.05
CA LYS A 43 -3.15 6.78 13.80
C LYS A 43 -4.04 7.21 12.65
N LEU A 44 -5.35 7.34 12.85
CA LEU A 44 -6.27 7.81 11.80
C LEU A 44 -5.84 9.19 11.25
N GLY A 45 -5.27 10.05 12.11
CA GLY A 45 -4.75 11.36 11.73
C GLY A 45 -3.41 11.34 10.97
N ASP A 46 -2.73 10.20 10.87
CA ASP A 46 -1.48 10.06 10.11
C ASP A 46 -1.73 9.92 8.60
N TRP A 47 -3.01 9.77 8.21
CA TRP A 47 -3.45 9.62 6.83
C TRP A 47 -4.14 10.90 6.37
N THR A 48 -3.78 11.38 5.18
CA THR A 48 -4.46 12.52 4.55
C THR A 48 -5.57 11.99 3.65
N GLN A 49 -6.76 12.56 3.73
CA GLN A 49 -7.85 12.28 2.79
C GLN A 49 -7.86 13.34 1.69
N ASN A 50 -8.04 12.92 0.43
CA ASN A 50 -8.03 13.83 -0.72
C ASN A 50 -9.15 14.86 -0.70
N ASP A 51 -10.33 14.49 -0.21
CA ASP A 51 -11.46 15.40 -0.02
C ASP A 51 -11.14 16.53 0.95
N VAL A 52 -10.51 16.21 2.08
CA VAL A 52 -10.06 17.22 3.06
C VAL A 52 -8.95 18.10 2.48
N ALA A 53 -7.96 17.50 1.82
CA ALA A 53 -6.83 18.24 1.26
C ALA A 53 -7.24 19.16 0.11
N GLU A 54 -8.19 18.74 -0.74
CA GLU A 54 -8.59 19.45 -1.96
C GLU A 54 -9.94 20.17 -1.83
N GLY A 55 -10.56 20.14 -0.65
CA GLY A 55 -11.82 20.82 -0.36
C GLY A 55 -13.05 20.22 -1.05
N TRP A 56 -12.99 18.95 -1.45
CA TRP A 56 -14.16 18.24 -2.00
C TRP A 56 -15.19 17.91 -0.91
N ALA A 57 -16.39 17.53 -1.34
CA ALA A 57 -17.31 16.87 -0.43
C ALA A 57 -16.77 15.49 -0.04
N SER A 58 -17.09 15.04 1.18
CA SER A 58 -16.61 13.74 1.60
C SER A 58 -17.35 12.63 0.87
N HIS A 59 -16.57 11.65 0.42
CA HIS A 59 -17.06 10.42 -0.22
C HIS A 59 -16.94 9.21 0.70
N TRP A 60 -16.58 9.43 1.97
CA TRP A 60 -16.50 8.40 2.99
C TRP A 60 -17.76 8.42 3.86
N GLU A 61 -18.49 7.31 3.89
CA GLU A 61 -19.51 7.06 4.93
C GLU A 61 -18.85 6.50 6.19
N THR A 62 -17.85 5.66 6.02
CA THR A 62 -17.02 5.14 7.11
C THR A 62 -15.56 5.20 6.70
N TRP A 63 -14.76 5.67 7.64
CA TRP A 63 -13.31 5.78 7.58
C TRP A 63 -12.81 5.70 9.02
N ASP A 64 -12.32 4.53 9.41
CA ASP A 64 -11.78 4.29 10.74
C ASP A 64 -10.62 3.28 10.72
N ILE A 65 -9.82 3.31 11.80
CA ILE A 65 -8.77 2.35 12.10
C ILE A 65 -9.10 1.76 13.48
N ASP A 66 -9.11 0.43 13.58
CA ASP A 66 -9.36 -0.31 14.82
C ASP A 66 -10.72 0.01 15.49
N GLY A 67 -11.65 0.65 14.77
CA GLY A 67 -12.93 1.10 15.30
C GLY A 67 -14.06 0.12 14.99
N SER A 68 -14.39 0.00 13.70
CA SER A 68 -15.44 -0.89 13.21
C SER A 68 -14.95 -2.34 13.13
N ASN A 69 -13.66 -2.54 12.83
CA ASN A 69 -13.01 -3.84 12.77
C ASN A 69 -11.63 -3.74 13.43
N ALA A 70 -11.42 -4.55 14.47
CA ALA A 70 -10.16 -4.54 15.22
C ALA A 70 -8.98 -4.92 14.32
N GLY A 71 -7.87 -4.19 14.44
CA GLY A 71 -6.64 -4.42 13.67
C GLY A 71 -6.73 -4.08 12.19
N LYS A 72 -7.76 -3.32 11.75
CA LYS A 72 -7.95 -2.99 10.34
C LYS A 72 -8.34 -1.54 10.14
N MET A 73 -7.99 -1.04 8.96
CA MET A 73 -8.66 0.12 8.41
C MET A 73 -9.94 -0.31 7.70
N THR A 74 -11.07 0.27 8.08
CA THR A 74 -12.37 0.00 7.44
C THR A 74 -12.83 1.22 6.66
N VAL A 75 -13.18 1.03 5.38
CA VAL A 75 -13.75 2.07 4.55
C VAL A 75 -15.07 1.64 3.92
N MET A 76 -16.05 2.54 3.92
CA MET A 76 -17.29 2.41 3.17
C MET A 76 -17.51 3.71 2.39
N PRO A 77 -17.41 3.71 1.05
CA PRO A 77 -17.67 4.90 0.26
C PRO A 77 -19.18 5.15 0.10
N TYR A 78 -19.56 6.43 -0.04
CA TYR A 78 -20.81 6.83 -0.68
C TYR A 78 -20.74 6.55 -2.20
N SER A 79 -21.80 6.86 -2.95
CA SER A 79 -21.79 6.67 -4.40
C SER A 79 -20.89 7.69 -5.10
N SER A 80 -19.69 7.26 -5.43
CA SER A 80 -18.63 8.09 -6.04
C SER A 80 -17.72 7.21 -6.87
N SER A 81 -16.95 7.80 -7.79
CA SER A 81 -16.10 7.02 -8.69
C SER A 81 -14.77 7.69 -8.99
N TRP A 82 -13.79 6.88 -9.35
CA TRP A 82 -12.54 7.32 -9.97
C TRP A 82 -12.58 7.00 -11.47
N PHE A 83 -13.00 7.97 -12.28
CA PHE A 83 -13.00 7.85 -13.75
C PHE A 83 -12.95 9.23 -14.39
N GLY A 84 -11.98 9.48 -15.27
CA GLY A 84 -11.79 10.78 -15.89
C GLY A 84 -11.67 11.91 -14.86
N GLU A 85 -12.69 12.76 -14.78
CA GLU A 85 -12.78 13.89 -13.84
C GLU A 85 -13.45 13.56 -12.50
N TYR A 86 -14.09 12.39 -12.39
CA TYR A 86 -14.77 11.96 -11.17
C TYR A 86 -13.72 11.55 -10.14
N VAL A 87 -13.89 12.02 -8.90
CA VAL A 87 -13.06 11.65 -7.76
C VAL A 87 -13.88 10.90 -6.71
N SER A 88 -13.21 10.02 -5.97
CA SER A 88 -13.76 9.31 -4.82
C SER A 88 -12.76 9.37 -3.67
N GLY A 89 -13.05 8.66 -2.59
CA GLY A 89 -12.15 8.55 -1.46
C GLY A 89 -10.77 7.97 -1.82
N LEU A 90 -9.73 8.71 -1.43
CA LEU A 90 -8.33 8.30 -1.35
C LEU A 90 -7.75 8.76 0.00
N ALA A 91 -7.27 7.81 0.79
CA ALA A 91 -6.47 8.09 1.97
C ALA A 91 -5.00 7.77 1.69
N TYR A 92 -4.11 8.73 1.90
CA TYR A 92 -2.76 8.65 1.38
C TYR A 92 -1.68 9.23 2.28
N LYS A 93 -0.44 8.85 1.94
CA LYS A 93 0.80 9.49 2.37
C LYS A 93 1.53 10.05 1.13
N LYS A 94 2.28 11.13 1.29
CA LYS A 94 3.09 11.70 0.21
C LYS A 94 4.43 10.97 0.12
N VAL A 95 4.78 10.43 -1.04
CA VAL A 95 5.98 9.60 -1.24
C VAL A 95 6.71 10.02 -2.52
N SER A 96 8.01 10.25 -2.41
CA SER A 96 8.89 10.64 -3.51
C SER A 96 9.89 9.53 -3.86
N GLY A 97 10.36 9.51 -5.11
CA GLY A 97 11.42 8.59 -5.58
C GLY A 97 10.90 7.19 -5.90
N ASP A 98 11.79 6.21 -5.84
CA ASP A 98 11.46 4.80 -6.07
C ASP A 98 10.94 4.18 -4.77
N PHE A 99 9.77 3.53 -4.85
CA PHE A 99 9.05 3.00 -3.69
C PHE A 99 8.12 1.87 -4.09
N ALA A 100 7.71 1.07 -3.11
CA ALA A 100 6.58 0.18 -3.19
C ALA A 100 5.62 0.44 -2.03
N ILE A 101 4.32 0.25 -2.28
CA ILE A 101 3.29 0.12 -1.24
C ILE A 101 2.65 -1.26 -1.36
N THR A 102 2.50 -1.95 -0.22
CA THR A 102 1.86 -3.26 -0.11
C THR A 102 0.73 -3.21 0.91
N THR A 103 -0.40 -3.83 0.60
CA THR A 103 -1.53 -4.05 1.52
C THR A 103 -2.10 -5.44 1.32
N GLU A 104 -2.75 -5.98 2.34
CA GLU A 104 -3.82 -6.95 2.14
C GLU A 104 -5.16 -6.22 2.20
N VAL A 105 -6.03 -6.48 1.22
CA VAL A 105 -7.37 -5.89 1.14
C VAL A 105 -8.40 -7.00 1.03
N SER A 106 -9.51 -6.84 1.75
CA SER A 106 -10.71 -7.65 1.60
C SER A 106 -11.92 -6.77 1.29
N VAL A 107 -12.83 -7.28 0.49
CA VAL A 107 -14.03 -6.55 0.05
C VAL A 107 -15.29 -7.39 0.20
N THR A 108 -16.35 -6.77 0.68
CA THR A 108 -17.68 -7.38 0.81
C THR A 108 -18.77 -6.39 0.44
N ASN A 109 -19.98 -6.89 0.25
CA ASN A 109 -21.17 -6.05 0.20
C ASN A 109 -21.40 -5.37 1.57
N ARG A 110 -22.30 -4.37 1.64
CA ARG A 110 -22.66 -3.71 2.90
C ARG A 110 -23.31 -4.60 3.97
N ALA A 111 -23.81 -5.77 3.60
CA ALA A 111 -24.29 -6.76 4.57
C ALA A 111 -23.15 -7.58 5.19
N GLY A 112 -21.94 -7.52 4.62
CA GLY A 112 -20.77 -8.27 5.05
C GLY A 112 -20.82 -9.77 4.72
N ASP A 113 -21.78 -10.21 3.89
CA ASP A 113 -22.08 -11.62 3.66
C ASP A 113 -21.87 -12.08 2.21
N GLY A 114 -21.45 -11.19 1.32
CA GLY A 114 -21.26 -11.49 -0.09
C GLY A 114 -20.39 -10.51 -0.83
N LEU A 115 -20.27 -10.71 -2.14
CA LEU A 115 -19.62 -9.77 -3.06
C LEU A 115 -20.51 -8.53 -3.28
N PRO A 116 -19.92 -7.32 -3.44
CA PRO A 116 -20.65 -6.20 -4.02
C PRO A 116 -21.31 -6.56 -5.36
N THR A 117 -22.40 -5.89 -5.67
CA THR A 117 -23.26 -6.14 -6.83
C THR A 117 -23.48 -4.90 -7.69
N ALA A 118 -23.34 -3.71 -7.12
CA ALA A 118 -23.38 -2.46 -7.88
C ALA A 118 -22.16 -2.39 -8.80
N ALA A 119 -22.39 -1.97 -10.04
CA ALA A 119 -21.32 -1.89 -11.02
C ALA A 119 -20.23 -0.92 -10.54
N PHE A 120 -18.99 -1.41 -10.59
CA PHE A 120 -17.77 -0.74 -10.20
C PHE A 120 -17.71 -0.37 -8.71
N SER A 121 -17.92 -1.38 -7.87
CA SER A 121 -17.68 -1.38 -6.42
C SER A 121 -16.35 -2.04 -6.11
N LEU A 122 -15.27 -1.27 -6.06
CA LEU A 122 -13.91 -1.76 -5.84
C LEU A 122 -13.11 -0.90 -4.87
N ALA A 123 -12.13 -1.54 -4.24
CA ALA A 123 -11.16 -0.90 -3.37
C ALA A 123 -9.76 -1.50 -3.56
N GLY A 124 -8.72 -0.71 -3.33
CA GLY A 124 -7.35 -1.18 -3.46
C GLY A 124 -6.32 -0.10 -3.23
N LEU A 125 -5.21 -0.18 -3.97
CA LEU A 125 -4.09 0.74 -3.88
C LEU A 125 -4.08 1.72 -5.06
N MET A 126 -3.79 2.98 -4.78
CA MET A 126 -3.65 4.04 -5.77
C MET A 126 -2.34 4.80 -5.58
N ILE A 127 -1.72 5.17 -6.70
CA ILE A 127 -0.77 6.27 -6.78
C ILE A 127 -1.41 7.40 -7.61
N ARG A 128 -1.33 8.63 -7.11
CA ARG A 128 -1.93 9.81 -7.75
C ARG A 128 -0.96 10.97 -7.70
N LYS A 129 -0.85 11.71 -8.80
CA LYS A 129 -0.19 13.01 -8.80
C LYS A 129 -1.14 13.99 -8.12
N GLY A 130 -0.72 14.52 -6.97
CA GLY A 130 -1.50 15.53 -6.27
C GLY A 130 -1.71 16.78 -7.12
N ARG A 131 -2.73 17.55 -6.77
CA ARG A 131 -3.11 18.79 -7.44
C ARG A 131 -2.87 19.99 -6.52
N PRO A 132 -1.66 20.59 -6.51
CA PRO A 132 -1.34 21.68 -5.59
C PRO A 132 -2.28 22.90 -5.73
N GLU A 133 -2.81 23.14 -6.92
CA GLU A 133 -3.82 24.17 -7.16
C GLU A 133 -5.12 23.89 -6.40
N MET A 134 -5.54 22.63 -6.33
CA MET A 134 -6.69 22.18 -5.55
C MET A 134 -6.38 22.23 -4.05
N GLU A 135 -5.20 21.80 -3.62
CA GLU A 135 -4.77 21.88 -2.21
C GLU A 135 -4.75 23.34 -1.70
N ALA A 136 -4.51 24.31 -2.58
CA ALA A 136 -4.44 25.73 -2.24
C ALA A 136 -5.79 26.47 -2.37
N GLY A 137 -6.60 26.13 -3.38
CA GLY A 137 -7.79 26.91 -3.76
C GLY A 137 -9.11 26.15 -3.69
N GLY A 138 -9.08 24.86 -3.36
CA GLY A 138 -10.28 24.03 -3.28
C GLY A 138 -11.04 23.92 -4.61
N PRO A 139 -12.35 23.67 -4.56
CA PRO A 139 -13.20 23.55 -5.76
C PRO A 139 -13.16 24.76 -6.70
N ASP A 140 -12.87 25.97 -6.20
CA ASP A 140 -12.77 27.19 -7.01
C ASP A 140 -11.52 27.18 -7.93
N ALA A 141 -10.49 26.41 -7.58
CA ALA A 141 -9.29 26.23 -8.40
C ALA A 141 -9.40 25.06 -9.38
N TRP A 142 -10.53 24.34 -9.39
CA TRP A 142 -10.68 23.17 -10.23
C TRP A 142 -10.68 23.51 -11.70
N THR A 143 -9.88 22.74 -12.44
CA THR A 143 -9.85 22.74 -13.90
C THR A 143 -9.93 21.30 -14.41
N PRO A 144 -10.67 21.05 -15.52
CA PRO A 144 -10.67 19.75 -16.19
C PRO A 144 -9.27 19.35 -16.69
N GLY A 145 -9.04 18.06 -16.84
CA GLY A 145 -7.79 17.49 -17.37
C GLY A 145 -6.65 17.43 -16.34
N GLY A 146 -6.94 17.63 -15.06
CA GLY A 146 -5.93 17.66 -14.00
C GLY A 146 -5.56 16.29 -13.42
N GLU A 147 -6.39 15.26 -13.63
CA GLU A 147 -6.22 13.98 -12.94
C GLU A 147 -5.16 13.10 -13.60
N ASN A 148 -4.19 12.65 -12.80
CA ASN A 148 -3.16 11.70 -13.22
C ASN A 148 -2.96 10.68 -12.11
N TYR A 149 -3.44 9.46 -12.32
CA TYR A 149 -3.38 8.39 -11.33
C TYR A 149 -3.30 7.02 -11.97
N LEU A 150 -2.99 6.03 -11.14
CA LEU A 150 -3.00 4.63 -11.47
C LEU A 150 -3.43 3.84 -10.24
N PHE A 151 -4.24 2.81 -10.43
CA PHE A 151 -4.59 1.91 -9.33
C PHE A 151 -4.70 0.45 -9.76
N LEU A 152 -4.60 -0.41 -8.75
CA LEU A 152 -5.04 -1.80 -8.77
C LEU A 152 -6.07 -1.98 -7.66
N ALA A 153 -7.26 -2.44 -8.03
CA ALA A 153 -8.38 -2.60 -7.11
C ALA A 153 -9.02 -3.98 -7.21
N LEU A 154 -9.61 -4.42 -6.10
CA LEU A 154 -10.35 -5.66 -5.95
C LEU A 154 -11.83 -5.34 -5.67
N GLY A 155 -12.75 -6.10 -6.23
CA GLY A 155 -14.18 -5.94 -5.99
C GLY A 155 -15.02 -6.40 -7.16
N TYR A 156 -16.13 -5.71 -7.41
CA TYR A 156 -17.00 -5.98 -8.55
C TYR A 156 -16.95 -4.83 -9.55
N ALA A 157 -16.26 -5.03 -10.68
CA ALA A 157 -16.30 -4.12 -11.82
C ALA A 157 -17.64 -4.22 -12.57
N SER A 158 -17.74 -5.11 -13.56
CA SER A 158 -18.98 -5.39 -14.26
C SER A 158 -18.83 -6.71 -14.99
N ALA A 159 -19.86 -7.57 -14.91
CA ALA A 159 -19.80 -8.85 -15.60
C ALA A 159 -19.75 -8.75 -17.13
N GLY A 160 -20.16 -7.60 -17.69
CA GLY A 160 -20.23 -7.35 -19.12
C GLY A 160 -19.11 -6.49 -19.70
N PHE A 161 -18.15 -6.04 -18.89
CA PHE A 161 -17.13 -5.08 -19.33
C PHE A 161 -15.73 -5.53 -18.90
N GLY A 162 -14.92 -5.97 -19.85
CA GLY A 162 -13.49 -6.30 -19.63
C GLY A 162 -12.53 -5.14 -19.88
N GLY A 163 -12.99 -4.05 -20.48
CA GLY A 163 -12.13 -2.98 -21.00
C GLY A 163 -11.82 -3.11 -22.49
N PRO A 164 -11.12 -2.11 -23.08
CA PRO A 164 -10.83 -2.09 -24.50
C PRO A 164 -10.06 -3.32 -24.98
N GLY A 165 -10.63 -4.05 -25.94
CA GLY A 165 -10.00 -5.24 -26.53
C GLY A 165 -9.97 -6.47 -25.62
N GLN A 166 -10.62 -6.43 -24.46
CA GLN A 166 -10.66 -7.54 -23.51
C GLN A 166 -12.04 -8.21 -23.50
N PRO A 167 -12.10 -9.54 -23.32
CA PRO A 167 -13.38 -10.22 -23.14
C PRO A 167 -14.04 -9.78 -21.85
N ALA A 168 -15.37 -9.86 -21.80
CA ALA A 168 -16.10 -9.67 -20.55
C ALA A 168 -15.62 -10.71 -19.51
N PRO A 169 -15.30 -10.30 -18.26
CA PRO A 169 -14.73 -11.21 -17.27
C PRO A 169 -15.74 -12.25 -16.78
N GLY A 170 -17.04 -11.95 -16.87
CA GLY A 170 -18.11 -12.79 -16.36
C GLY A 170 -18.50 -12.44 -14.92
N PRO A 171 -19.28 -13.27 -14.23
CA PRO A 171 -19.63 -13.02 -12.83
C PRO A 171 -18.46 -13.33 -11.90
N GLY A 172 -18.31 -12.55 -10.83
CA GLY A 172 -17.37 -12.85 -9.75
C GLY A 172 -16.66 -11.60 -9.26
N PRO A 173 -15.75 -11.77 -8.29
CA PRO A 173 -14.80 -10.73 -7.98
C PRO A 173 -13.89 -10.50 -9.21
N HIS A 174 -13.42 -9.27 -9.33
CA HIS A 174 -12.57 -8.80 -10.40
C HIS A 174 -11.38 -8.08 -9.79
N PHE A 175 -10.24 -8.18 -10.46
CA PHE A 175 -9.25 -7.12 -10.37
C PHE A 175 -9.58 -6.07 -11.43
N GLU A 176 -9.48 -4.80 -11.05
CA GLU A 176 -9.45 -3.69 -12.00
C GLU A 176 -8.09 -3.00 -11.91
N ARG A 177 -7.45 -2.86 -13.07
CA ARG A 177 -6.39 -1.87 -13.24
C ARG A 177 -6.93 -0.67 -13.99
N LYS A 178 -6.56 0.53 -13.55
CA LYS A 178 -6.91 1.77 -14.23
C LYS A 178 -5.68 2.66 -14.30
N SER A 179 -5.50 3.29 -15.45
CA SER A 179 -4.55 4.38 -15.66
C SER A 179 -5.29 5.59 -16.19
N THR A 180 -5.04 6.74 -15.57
CA THR A 180 -5.59 8.03 -15.99
C THR A 180 -4.45 9.00 -16.23
N THR A 181 -4.47 9.64 -17.40
CA THR A 181 -3.54 10.69 -17.79
C THR A 181 -4.35 11.88 -18.29
N ASN A 182 -4.17 13.04 -17.65
CA ASN A 182 -4.93 14.26 -17.90
C ASN A 182 -6.45 14.01 -17.98
N SER A 183 -7.00 13.32 -16.97
CA SER A 183 -8.41 12.94 -16.88
C SER A 183 -8.93 12.04 -18.02
N SER A 184 -8.05 11.38 -18.77
CA SER A 184 -8.42 10.32 -19.72
C SER A 184 -8.12 8.95 -19.13
N SER A 185 -9.15 8.20 -18.76
CA SER A 185 -9.02 6.87 -18.14
C SER A 185 -9.05 5.73 -19.16
N SER A 186 -8.15 4.77 -18.98
CA SER A 186 -8.21 3.44 -19.57
C SER A 186 -8.21 2.41 -18.45
N LEU A 187 -9.19 1.50 -18.46
CA LEU A 187 -9.32 0.45 -17.46
C LEU A 187 -9.54 -0.92 -18.10
N VAL A 188 -9.10 -1.95 -17.38
CA VAL A 188 -9.30 -3.36 -17.71
C VAL A 188 -9.74 -4.08 -16.45
N ALA A 189 -10.80 -4.87 -16.57
CA ALA A 189 -11.27 -5.76 -15.52
C ALA A 189 -10.93 -7.20 -15.90
N THR A 190 -10.28 -7.92 -15.00
CA THR A 190 -9.94 -9.34 -15.17
C THR A 190 -10.63 -10.18 -14.11
N GLN A 191 -11.07 -11.37 -14.50
CA GLN A 191 -11.68 -12.32 -13.57
C GLN A 191 -10.74 -12.63 -12.40
N ASN A 192 -11.33 -12.67 -11.20
CA ASN A 192 -10.70 -13.17 -9.99
C ASN A 192 -11.63 -14.20 -9.30
N GLU A 193 -11.10 -14.92 -8.32
CA GLU A 193 -11.82 -15.95 -7.57
C GLU A 193 -11.86 -15.66 -6.05
N ALA A 194 -11.15 -14.64 -5.59
CA ALA A 194 -11.04 -14.28 -4.18
C ALA A 194 -11.61 -12.88 -3.92
N THR A 195 -12.21 -12.68 -2.76
CA THR A 195 -12.61 -11.35 -2.24
C THR A 195 -11.57 -10.75 -1.30
N THR A 196 -10.44 -11.44 -1.13
CA THR A 196 -9.25 -10.96 -0.42
C THR A 196 -8.04 -11.15 -1.32
N ALA A 197 -7.13 -10.19 -1.34
CA ALA A 197 -5.84 -10.31 -2.00
C ALA A 197 -4.80 -9.39 -1.36
N GLN A 198 -3.54 -9.78 -1.46
CA GLN A 198 -2.43 -8.86 -1.28
C GLN A 198 -2.20 -8.12 -2.58
N LEU A 199 -2.05 -6.80 -2.50
CA LEU A 199 -1.80 -5.91 -3.63
C LEU A 199 -0.47 -5.19 -3.39
N GLN A 200 0.30 -4.98 -4.46
CA GLN A 200 1.49 -4.15 -4.42
C GLN A 200 1.57 -3.25 -5.64
N ILE A 201 1.91 -1.98 -5.43
CA ILE A 201 2.29 -1.04 -6.48
C ILE A 201 3.74 -0.63 -6.24
N ALA A 202 4.61 -0.87 -7.21
CA ALA A 202 5.98 -0.41 -7.20
C ALA A 202 6.21 0.65 -8.28
N ARG A 203 6.91 1.73 -7.93
CA ARG A 203 7.41 2.73 -8.86
C ARG A 203 8.94 2.66 -8.87
N VAL A 204 9.51 2.57 -10.08
CA VAL A 204 10.96 2.60 -10.34
C VAL A 204 11.22 3.53 -11.53
N GLY A 205 11.77 4.72 -11.27
CA GLY A 205 11.85 5.79 -12.26
C GLY A 205 10.46 6.18 -12.77
N ASP A 206 10.25 5.97 -14.08
CA ASP A 206 8.98 6.19 -14.78
C ASP A 206 8.13 4.92 -14.88
N SER A 207 8.68 3.75 -14.53
CA SER A 207 7.96 2.48 -14.57
C SER A 207 7.09 2.29 -13.33
N VAL A 208 5.85 1.86 -13.53
CA VAL A 208 4.92 1.45 -12.47
C VAL A 208 4.50 0.01 -12.68
N ILE A 209 4.73 -0.83 -11.68
CA ILE A 209 4.47 -2.27 -11.70
C ILE A 209 3.33 -2.57 -10.72
N LEU A 210 2.26 -3.18 -11.23
CA LEU A 210 1.11 -3.66 -10.47
C LEU A 210 1.27 -5.15 -10.21
N MET A 211 1.12 -5.58 -8.96
CA MET A 211 1.24 -6.97 -8.57
C MET A 211 0.12 -7.38 -7.60
N TYR A 212 -0.20 -8.66 -7.59
CA TYR A 212 -1.09 -9.26 -6.60
C TYR A 212 -0.61 -10.63 -6.14
N LYS A 213 -1.12 -11.08 -5.00
CA LYS A 213 -1.05 -12.46 -4.53
C LYS A 213 -2.39 -12.80 -3.87
N ARG A 214 -3.07 -13.83 -4.35
CA ARG A 214 -4.33 -14.30 -3.74
C ARG A 214 -4.01 -15.29 -2.62
N PRO A 215 -4.94 -15.54 -1.68
CA PRO A 215 -4.72 -16.49 -0.59
C PRO A 215 -4.31 -17.90 -1.04
N GLN A 216 -4.79 -18.34 -2.21
CA GLN A 216 -4.44 -19.63 -2.81
C GLN A 216 -3.11 -19.63 -3.57
N ASP A 217 -2.54 -18.46 -3.85
CA ASP A 217 -1.31 -18.36 -4.63
C ASP A 217 -0.09 -18.55 -3.71
N THR A 218 0.88 -19.35 -4.15
CA THR A 218 2.15 -19.51 -3.44
C THR A 218 3.13 -18.38 -3.75
N GLU A 219 2.95 -17.69 -4.88
CA GLU A 219 3.85 -16.68 -5.40
C GLU A 219 3.09 -15.43 -5.84
N TRP A 220 3.76 -14.28 -5.74
CA TRP A 220 3.27 -13.03 -6.32
C TRP A 220 3.18 -13.12 -7.84
N GLN A 221 2.25 -12.37 -8.42
CA GLN A 221 2.04 -12.28 -9.87
C GLN A 221 2.18 -10.82 -10.29
N VAL A 222 2.91 -10.58 -11.38
CA VAL A 222 2.89 -9.27 -12.06
C VAL A 222 1.58 -9.17 -12.85
N HIS A 223 0.76 -8.20 -12.50
CA HIS A 223 -0.54 -7.97 -13.12
C HIS A 223 -0.43 -7.11 -14.39
N TRP A 224 0.31 -6.01 -14.28
CA TRP A 224 0.53 -5.09 -15.40
C TRP A 224 1.67 -4.12 -15.13
N ARG A 225 2.12 -3.46 -16.19
CA ARG A 225 3.23 -2.51 -16.16
C ARG A 225 2.87 -1.27 -16.98
N TYR A 226 3.22 -0.10 -16.49
CA TYR A 226 2.96 1.17 -17.16
C TYR A 226 4.23 2.01 -17.21
N ASP A 227 4.43 2.71 -18.32
CA ASP A 227 5.36 3.83 -18.42
C ASP A 227 4.61 5.12 -18.08
N ARG A 228 5.05 5.83 -17.05
CA ARG A 228 4.38 7.00 -16.45
C ARG A 228 5.35 8.18 -16.19
N PRO A 229 6.00 8.73 -17.23
CA PRO A 229 6.88 9.89 -17.07
C PRO A 229 6.14 11.14 -16.58
N ASP A 230 4.81 11.18 -16.74
CA ASP A 230 3.95 12.24 -16.22
C ASP A 230 3.81 12.24 -14.68
N MET A 231 4.14 11.11 -14.04
CA MET A 231 4.06 10.89 -12.59
C MET A 231 5.42 10.99 -11.88
N ALA A 232 6.35 11.78 -12.43
CA ALA A 232 7.60 12.13 -11.76
C ALA A 232 7.37 12.99 -10.49
N GLY A 233 8.32 12.94 -9.55
CA GLY A 233 8.28 13.71 -8.31
C GLY A 233 7.58 13.00 -7.15
N GLU A 234 6.96 13.79 -6.27
CA GLU A 234 6.18 13.31 -5.12
C GLU A 234 4.76 12.91 -5.54
N LEU A 235 4.28 11.79 -5.03
CA LEU A 235 2.95 11.25 -5.31
C LEU A 235 2.15 11.07 -4.02
N GLN A 236 0.83 11.12 -4.14
CA GLN A 236 -0.11 10.66 -3.14
C GLN A 236 -0.25 9.13 -3.30
N VAL A 237 0.06 8.38 -2.25
CA VAL A 237 0.12 6.90 -2.29
C VAL A 237 -0.68 6.33 -1.14
N GLY A 238 -1.64 5.45 -1.42
CA GLY A 238 -2.45 4.83 -0.38
C GLY A 238 -3.68 4.09 -0.88
N MET A 239 -4.70 4.06 -0.02
CA MET A 239 -5.89 3.23 -0.16
C MET A 239 -7.03 4.04 -0.76
N HIS A 240 -7.67 3.48 -1.78
CA HIS A 240 -8.83 4.11 -2.42
C HIS A 240 -10.01 3.13 -2.45
N ALA A 241 -11.22 3.67 -2.39
CA ALA A 241 -12.45 2.90 -2.59
C ALA A 241 -13.49 3.74 -3.33
N TYR A 242 -14.33 3.05 -4.12
CA TYR A 242 -15.39 3.69 -4.88
C TYR A 242 -16.49 2.69 -5.27
N THR A 243 -17.69 3.14 -5.59
CA THR A 243 -18.87 2.27 -5.77
C THR A 243 -19.97 2.93 -6.59
N ASN A 244 -20.85 2.10 -7.15
CA ASN A 244 -22.13 2.53 -7.73
C ASN A 244 -21.98 3.50 -8.92
N TRP A 245 -21.13 3.13 -9.89
CA TRP A 245 -20.82 3.94 -11.06
C TRP A 245 -22.04 4.46 -11.85
N PRO A 246 -23.09 3.66 -12.16
CA PRO A 246 -24.22 4.15 -12.96
C PRO A 246 -24.90 5.38 -12.34
N GLU A 247 -25.01 5.40 -11.02
CA GLU A 247 -25.58 6.48 -10.23
C GLU A 247 -24.58 7.62 -10.04
N ALA A 248 -23.31 7.32 -9.70
CA ALA A 248 -22.26 8.33 -9.57
C ALA A 248 -22.05 9.12 -10.86
N SER A 249 -22.15 8.46 -12.02
CA SER A 249 -22.01 9.06 -13.36
C SER A 249 -23.29 9.67 -13.91
N SER A 250 -24.39 9.65 -13.15
CA SER A 250 -25.66 10.26 -13.56
C SER A 250 -25.66 11.79 -13.44
N VAL A 251 -24.69 12.36 -12.71
CA VAL A 251 -24.46 13.80 -12.55
C VAL A 251 -23.08 14.19 -13.10
N PRO A 252 -22.88 15.45 -13.54
CA PRO A 252 -21.57 15.91 -13.99
C PRO A 252 -20.48 15.74 -12.91
N ALA A 253 -19.25 15.46 -13.33
CA ALA A 253 -18.13 15.19 -12.41
C ALA A 253 -17.93 16.29 -11.36
N PHE A 254 -17.98 17.57 -11.74
CA PHE A 254 -17.84 18.64 -10.76
C PHE A 254 -18.94 18.59 -9.68
N GLU A 255 -20.19 18.34 -10.07
CA GLU A 255 -21.31 18.21 -9.14
C GLU A 255 -21.14 17.00 -8.21
N GLN A 256 -20.69 15.86 -8.74
CA GLN A 256 -20.34 14.66 -7.94
C GLN A 256 -19.22 14.95 -6.95
N ASN A 257 -18.18 15.67 -7.37
CA ASN A 257 -17.01 15.94 -6.55
C ASN A 257 -17.34 16.93 -5.41
N THR A 258 -18.27 17.86 -5.63
CA THR A 258 -18.70 18.85 -4.63
C THR A 258 -19.89 18.41 -3.78
N THR A 259 -20.43 17.21 -4.00
CA THR A 259 -21.64 16.73 -3.30
C THR A 259 -21.40 15.34 -2.73
N THR A 260 -21.81 15.13 -1.47
CA THR A 260 -21.91 13.78 -0.91
C THR A 260 -23.18 13.12 -1.44
N ASN A 261 -23.02 12.04 -2.21
CA ASN A 261 -24.12 11.32 -2.84
C ASN A 261 -24.70 10.26 -1.89
N ASP A 262 -25.37 10.71 -0.84
CA ASP A 262 -26.02 9.90 0.22
C ASP A 262 -27.56 9.88 0.13
N GLY A 263 -28.12 10.57 -0.86
CA GLY A 263 -29.56 10.72 -1.04
C GLY A 263 -30.27 9.54 -1.70
N PRO A 264 -31.61 9.59 -1.78
CA PRO A 264 -32.41 8.58 -2.47
C PRO A 264 -31.96 8.38 -3.92
N GLY A 265 -31.79 7.12 -4.32
CA GLY A 265 -31.35 6.76 -5.68
C GLY A 265 -29.87 6.39 -5.75
N PHE A 266 -29.06 6.77 -4.77
CA PHE A 266 -27.70 6.29 -4.60
C PHE A 266 -27.71 5.01 -3.75
N ASN A 267 -27.07 3.96 -4.24
CA ASN A 267 -27.05 2.63 -3.62
C ASN A 267 -25.60 2.12 -3.53
N PRO A 268 -24.74 2.80 -2.76
CA PRO A 268 -23.39 2.31 -2.52
C PRO A 268 -23.47 0.96 -1.82
N ASP A 269 -22.61 0.01 -2.17
CA ASP A 269 -22.72 -1.35 -1.64
C ASP A 269 -21.40 -2.01 -1.25
N LEU A 270 -20.31 -1.24 -1.16
CA LEU A 270 -18.98 -1.73 -0.81
C LEU A 270 -18.63 -1.53 0.67
N ILE A 271 -18.06 -2.56 1.28
CA ILE A 271 -17.16 -2.47 2.44
C ILE A 271 -15.79 -2.93 1.99
N ALA A 272 -14.75 -2.16 2.31
CA ALA A 272 -13.37 -2.58 2.13
C ALA A 272 -12.61 -2.50 3.45
N GLN A 273 -11.80 -3.52 3.71
CA GLN A 273 -10.96 -3.62 4.89
C GLN A 273 -9.52 -3.83 4.47
N TYR A 274 -8.62 -3.05 5.03
CA TYR A 274 -7.18 -3.17 4.81
C TYR A 274 -6.52 -3.64 6.09
N GLU A 275 -5.68 -4.67 5.99
CA GLU A 275 -4.97 -5.23 7.15
C GLU A 275 -3.73 -4.40 7.51
N TYR A 276 -3.05 -3.84 6.52
CA TYR A 276 -1.83 -3.04 6.71
C TYR A 276 -1.54 -2.17 5.49
N ALA A 277 -0.75 -1.12 5.66
CA ALA A 277 -0.08 -0.42 4.58
C ALA A 277 1.42 -0.38 4.84
N ARG A 278 2.20 -1.08 4.02
CA ARG A 278 3.66 -1.17 4.14
C ARG A 278 4.33 -0.49 2.96
N PHE A 279 5.15 0.50 3.27
CA PHE A 279 5.97 1.24 2.33
C PHE A 279 7.41 0.75 2.42
N ALA A 280 8.03 0.58 1.26
CA ALA A 280 9.44 0.20 1.17
C ALA A 280 10.15 0.99 0.09
N ARG A 281 11.44 1.27 0.28
CA ARG A 281 12.31 1.70 -0.83
C ARG A 281 12.56 0.55 -1.79
N VAL A 282 12.51 0.87 -3.08
CA VAL A 282 12.90 -0.07 -4.14
C VAL A 282 14.30 0.29 -4.59
N GLU A 283 15.21 -0.68 -4.49
CA GLU A 283 16.54 -0.59 -5.06
C GLU A 283 16.56 -1.46 -6.33
N LEU A 284 16.79 -0.83 -7.48
CA LEU A 284 16.89 -1.55 -8.74
C LEU A 284 18.17 -2.39 -8.75
N PRO A 285 18.10 -3.71 -8.98
CA PRO A 285 19.29 -4.55 -9.11
C PRO A 285 20.20 -4.07 -10.26
N ASP A 286 21.51 -4.18 -10.08
CA ASP A 286 22.52 -3.71 -11.04
C ASP A 286 22.31 -4.31 -12.45
N GLU A 287 21.87 -5.58 -12.51
CA GLU A 287 21.59 -6.30 -13.75
C GLU A 287 20.37 -5.76 -14.52
N LEU A 288 19.50 -4.98 -13.88
CA LEU A 288 18.34 -4.35 -14.49
C LEU A 288 18.54 -2.86 -14.78
N VAL A 289 19.70 -2.29 -14.44
CA VAL A 289 20.01 -0.89 -14.75
C VAL A 289 20.02 -0.69 -16.27
N GLY A 290 19.13 0.19 -16.75
CA GLY A 290 18.97 0.51 -18.17
C GLY A 290 18.10 -0.46 -18.96
N VAL A 291 17.54 -1.49 -18.31
CA VAL A 291 16.51 -2.35 -18.90
C VAL A 291 15.17 -1.62 -18.89
N ASP A 292 14.42 -1.71 -19.99
CA ASP A 292 13.02 -1.29 -19.99
C ASP A 292 12.20 -2.25 -19.11
N LEU A 293 11.81 -1.80 -17.92
CA LEU A 293 11.05 -2.62 -16.98
C LEU A 293 9.61 -2.88 -17.46
N VAL A 294 9.08 -2.09 -18.40
CA VAL A 294 7.75 -2.25 -18.95
C VAL A 294 7.77 -3.26 -20.09
N GLY A 295 8.70 -3.12 -21.04
CA GLY A 295 8.76 -3.91 -22.26
C GLY A 295 9.69 -5.13 -22.24
N ASP A 296 10.85 -5.02 -21.58
CA ASP A 296 11.96 -5.96 -21.76
C ASP A 296 12.20 -6.88 -20.55
N ALA A 297 11.97 -6.41 -19.31
CA ALA A 297 12.17 -7.23 -18.11
C ALA A 297 11.19 -8.42 -18.05
N THR A 298 11.62 -9.58 -17.56
CA THR A 298 10.69 -10.70 -17.31
C THR A 298 9.97 -10.53 -15.97
N ASP A 299 8.83 -11.22 -15.80
CA ASP A 299 8.13 -11.21 -14.51
C ASP A 299 9.01 -11.79 -13.40
N GLU A 300 9.81 -12.82 -13.67
CA GLU A 300 10.74 -13.41 -12.70
C GLU A 300 11.83 -12.43 -12.29
N GLN A 301 12.34 -11.62 -13.23
CA GLN A 301 13.29 -10.55 -12.91
C GLN A 301 12.67 -9.51 -11.98
N LEU A 302 11.44 -9.06 -12.26
CA LEU A 302 10.73 -8.12 -11.40
C LEU A 302 10.46 -8.71 -10.00
N LEU A 303 9.97 -9.95 -9.94
CA LEU A 303 9.63 -10.64 -8.70
C LEU A 303 10.85 -11.06 -7.86
N SER A 304 12.06 -11.02 -8.43
CA SER A 304 13.30 -11.30 -7.69
C SER A 304 13.61 -10.25 -6.61
N PHE A 305 13.13 -9.01 -6.78
CA PHE A 305 13.36 -7.90 -5.85
C PHE A 305 12.07 -7.19 -5.40
N LEU A 306 10.94 -7.41 -6.10
CA LEU A 306 9.61 -6.96 -5.70
C LEU A 306 8.81 -8.09 -5.02
N GLY A 307 7.52 -7.86 -4.76
CA GLY A 307 6.62 -8.86 -4.17
C GLY A 307 7.02 -9.20 -2.73
N GLU A 308 7.34 -10.47 -2.48
CA GLU A 308 7.62 -11.01 -1.14
C GLU A 308 8.80 -10.31 -0.45
N SER A 309 9.81 -9.89 -1.24
CA SER A 309 11.01 -9.18 -0.76
C SER A 309 10.70 -7.85 -0.05
N LEU A 310 9.53 -7.25 -0.35
CA LEU A 310 9.11 -5.95 0.20
C LEU A 310 7.85 -6.05 1.08
N SER A 311 7.29 -7.25 1.24
CA SER A 311 5.99 -7.46 1.91
C SER A 311 6.11 -7.81 3.40
N GLN A 312 7.33 -7.90 3.94
CA GLN A 312 7.54 -8.35 5.32
C GLN A 312 7.19 -7.25 6.33
N PRO A 313 6.64 -7.62 7.50
CA PRO A 313 6.49 -6.67 8.60
C PRO A 313 7.85 -6.10 8.99
N VAL A 314 7.90 -4.81 9.32
CA VAL A 314 9.10 -4.26 9.94
C VAL A 314 9.24 -4.92 11.32
N PRO A 315 10.38 -5.54 11.65
CA PRO A 315 10.55 -6.12 12.98
C PRO A 315 10.40 -5.01 14.02
N GLU A 316 9.44 -5.17 14.94
CA GLU A 316 9.29 -4.29 16.10
C GLU A 316 10.65 -4.10 16.79
N PRO A 317 11.05 -2.86 17.13
CA PRO A 317 12.29 -2.62 17.85
C PRO A 317 12.25 -3.43 19.14
N SER A 318 13.10 -4.45 19.22
CA SER A 318 13.08 -5.39 20.33
C SER A 318 13.23 -4.60 21.63
N ALA A 319 12.26 -4.74 22.55
CA ALA A 319 12.23 -4.07 23.86
C ALA A 319 13.40 -4.45 24.80
N VAL A 320 14.44 -5.11 24.28
CA VAL A 320 15.57 -5.68 25.01
C VAL A 320 16.61 -4.62 25.43
N ALA A 321 16.56 -3.39 24.92
CA ALA A 321 17.60 -2.38 25.21
C ALA A 321 17.38 -1.53 26.49
N LEU A 322 16.21 -1.55 27.15
CA LEU A 322 15.95 -0.66 28.29
C LEU A 322 16.11 -1.28 29.70
N MET A 323 16.42 -2.57 29.83
CA MET A 323 16.63 -3.21 31.15
C MET A 323 18.12 -3.36 31.57
N GLY A 324 19.05 -2.73 30.85
CA GLY A 324 20.49 -2.92 31.07
C GLY A 324 21.23 -1.90 31.96
N MET A 325 20.63 -0.77 32.36
CA MET A 325 21.33 0.30 33.10
C MET A 325 20.66 0.72 34.40
N GLY A 326 19.98 -0.20 35.08
CA GLY A 326 19.30 0.05 36.35
C GLY A 326 19.82 -0.80 37.49
N ALA A 327 21.12 -0.76 37.81
CA ALA A 327 21.61 -1.33 39.06
C ALA A 327 22.75 -0.51 39.67
N TRP A 328 22.66 -0.34 40.99
CA TRP A 328 23.66 0.16 41.95
C TRP A 328 23.62 1.65 42.30
N MET A 329 22.74 2.03 43.23
CA MET A 329 23.20 2.88 44.34
C MET A 329 22.60 2.42 45.66
N CYS A 330 23.51 2.00 46.55
CA CYS A 330 23.25 1.32 47.80
C CYS A 330 22.53 2.21 48.83
N ILE A 331 21.64 1.54 49.56
CA ILE A 331 21.07 1.93 50.85
C ILE A 331 22.19 2.22 51.85
N GLY A 332 22.29 3.48 52.30
CA GLY A 332 23.17 3.93 53.36
C GLY A 332 22.41 4.60 54.49
N ARG A 333 21.84 3.81 55.42
CA ARG A 333 21.37 4.28 56.73
C ARG A 333 22.53 4.91 57.50
N ARG A 334 22.39 6.16 57.93
CA ARG A 334 23.12 6.69 59.10
C ARG A 334 22.22 7.55 60.00
N ASN A 335 21.97 7.00 61.18
CA ASN A 335 21.57 7.71 62.39
C ASN A 335 22.66 8.70 62.85
N ARG A 336 22.28 9.92 63.22
CA ARG A 336 22.89 10.80 64.26
C ARG A 336 21.88 11.90 64.59
N ARG A 337 21.13 11.84 65.70
CA ARG A 337 21.39 12.44 67.04
C ARG A 337 21.82 13.92 67.05
N ARG A 338 20.87 14.77 67.50
CA ARG A 338 20.87 15.88 68.49
C ARG A 338 21.98 16.96 68.55
N MET A 339 21.49 18.14 68.98
CA MET A 339 22.10 19.39 69.51
C MET A 339 22.11 20.51 68.45
N GLU A 340 21.47 21.67 68.61
CA GLU A 340 20.79 22.36 69.72
C GLU A 340 19.44 22.92 69.26
#